data_AF-A0A0L0RVQ2-F1
#
_entry.id   AF-A0A0L0RVQ2-F1
#
_cell.length_a   1.000
_cell.length_b   1.000
_cell.length_c   1.000
_cell.angle_alpha   90.00
_cell.angle_beta   90.00
_cell.angle_gamma   90.00
#
_symmetry.space_group_name_H-M   'P 1'
#
loop_
_entity.id
_entity.type
_entity.pdbx_description
1 polymer ?
#
loop_
_entity_poly.entity_id
_entity_poly.type
_entity_poly.pdbx_seq_one_letter_code
_entity_poly.pdbx_strand_id
1 'polypeptide(L)'
;MSTSNNTTAVTSKSAEQAAPLHSAACCKRAPVVHSDYTPKGAVETVTLESVEGKSMEVYSTGPANVTRAIIFIYDIFGFHPATFQVADLLSEQLKARVVMPDLLLGHAFDAATWTPQEQAKLGAWLQNHGGWHVVSPLLVGVFDWLALTYPATRDHTGMVGLCWGGKVTLISLMAFADHLRAGATPHPSASEVNDAINAKRPVLVLPSADEGEMADMAAVLAEKKDGSRVVPFPDMHHGFCGARADFRDEKNRQRTAEAVQLMAEFFEQVL
;
A
#
# COMPACT_ATOMS: atom_id res chain seq x y z
N MET A 1 14.30 -42.94 -53.33
CA MET A 1 13.23 -42.61 -52.37
C MET A 1 13.92 -42.11 -51.11
N SER A 2 14.08 -40.80 -50.98
CA SER A 2 14.84 -40.15 -49.91
C SER A 2 13.90 -39.65 -48.84
N THR A 3 14.19 -40.03 -47.60
CA THR A 3 13.48 -39.64 -46.39
C THR A 3 13.98 -38.31 -45.84
N SER A 4 13.07 -37.60 -45.18
CA SER A 4 13.25 -36.89 -43.90
C SER A 4 13.09 -35.36 -43.88
N ASN A 5 12.41 -34.97 -42.80
CA ASN A 5 12.45 -33.72 -42.06
C ASN A 5 11.57 -32.57 -42.54
N ASN A 6 10.30 -32.64 -42.13
CA ASN A 6 9.46 -31.45 -41.96
C ASN A 6 9.41 -31.09 -40.47
N THR A 7 10.37 -30.28 -40.03
CA THR A 7 10.45 -29.71 -38.68
C THR A 7 9.39 -28.62 -38.57
N THR A 8 8.27 -28.93 -37.91
CA THR A 8 7.29 -27.91 -37.53
C THR A 8 7.86 -27.10 -36.39
N ALA A 9 8.18 -25.84 -36.69
CA ALA A 9 8.62 -24.86 -35.72
C ALA A 9 7.49 -24.61 -34.71
N VAL A 10 7.70 -25.05 -33.47
CA VAL A 10 6.93 -24.60 -32.31
C VAL A 10 7.35 -23.16 -32.06
N THR A 11 6.54 -22.20 -32.52
CA THR A 11 6.71 -20.80 -32.16
C THR A 11 6.43 -20.66 -30.67
N SER A 12 7.50 -20.46 -29.90
CA SER A 12 7.47 -20.07 -28.50
C SER A 12 6.58 -18.85 -28.32
N LYS A 13 5.53 -18.97 -27.51
CA LYS A 13 4.85 -17.81 -26.90
C LYS A 13 5.88 -17.03 -26.09
N SER A 14 6.32 -15.89 -26.61
CA SER A 14 7.20 -14.97 -25.91
C SER A 14 6.41 -14.19 -24.85
N ALA A 15 6.94 -14.24 -23.64
CA ALA A 15 6.76 -13.34 -22.50
C ALA A 15 5.34 -12.78 -22.25
N GLU A 16 4.66 -13.41 -21.29
CA GLU A 16 3.64 -12.76 -20.46
C GLU A 16 4.22 -11.43 -19.94
N GLN A 17 3.70 -10.30 -20.43
CA GLN A 17 4.09 -8.98 -19.94
C GLN A 17 3.79 -8.93 -18.45
N ALA A 18 4.83 -8.79 -17.63
CA ALA A 18 4.66 -8.56 -16.20
C ALA A 18 3.71 -7.37 -16.01
N ALA A 19 2.66 -7.56 -15.22
CA ALA A 19 1.67 -6.52 -14.96
C ALA A 19 2.36 -5.22 -14.49
N PRO A 20 1.91 -4.04 -14.96
CA PRO A 20 2.57 -2.78 -14.63
C PRO A 20 2.48 -2.51 -13.13
N LEU A 21 3.60 -2.15 -12.49
CA LEU A 21 3.67 -1.84 -11.05
C LEU A 21 3.02 -0.48 -10.68
N HIS A 22 2.54 0.28 -11.68
CA HIS A 22 1.85 1.57 -11.48
C HIS A 22 0.71 1.76 -12.48
N SER A 23 -0.26 2.61 -12.11
CA SER A 23 -1.38 3.03 -12.94
C SER A 23 -1.15 4.43 -13.52
N ALA A 24 -1.91 4.82 -14.53
CA ALA A 24 -1.90 6.19 -15.06
C ALA A 24 -2.28 7.23 -14.00
N ALA A 25 -3.11 6.87 -13.00
CA ALA A 25 -3.50 7.75 -11.88
C ALA A 25 -2.30 8.16 -11.01
N CYS A 26 -1.37 7.21 -10.78
CA CYS A 26 -0.10 7.44 -10.06
C CYS A 26 0.75 8.55 -10.71
N CYS A 27 0.48 8.88 -11.97
CA CYS A 27 1.26 9.72 -12.84
C CYS A 27 0.63 11.12 -13.09
N LYS A 28 -0.39 11.56 -12.33
CA LYS A 28 -1.10 12.81 -12.69
C LYS A 28 -0.77 14.03 -11.83
N ARG A 29 -0.23 13.84 -10.63
CA ARG A 29 -0.06 14.92 -9.63
C ARG A 29 1.26 14.78 -8.87
N ALA A 30 1.87 15.89 -8.50
CA ALA A 30 2.99 15.91 -7.56
C ALA A 30 2.47 15.91 -6.10
N PRO A 31 3.31 15.54 -5.11
CA PRO A 31 3.03 15.77 -3.70
C PRO A 31 2.75 17.24 -3.39
N VAL A 32 2.03 17.50 -2.31
CA VAL A 32 1.87 18.87 -1.82
C VAL A 32 3.16 19.31 -1.13
N VAL A 33 3.70 20.45 -1.53
CA VAL A 33 4.96 20.99 -0.97
C VAL A 33 4.74 21.82 0.31
N HIS A 34 3.47 22.04 0.69
CA HIS A 34 3.11 22.81 1.87
C HIS A 34 2.26 21.94 2.81
N SER A 35 2.80 21.66 4.00
CA SER A 35 2.06 21.11 5.12
C SER A 35 2.65 21.68 6.40
N ASP A 36 1.80 22.29 7.22
CA ASP A 36 2.19 22.81 8.54
C ASP A 36 1.94 21.75 9.64
N TYR A 37 1.63 20.52 9.24
CA TYR A 37 1.34 19.43 10.17
C TYR A 37 2.60 19.00 10.91
N THR A 38 2.51 18.97 12.23
CA THR A 38 3.54 18.37 13.10
C THR A 38 3.13 16.93 13.41
N PRO A 39 3.90 15.91 12.95
CA PRO A 39 3.62 14.51 13.25
C PRO A 39 3.54 14.24 14.76
N LYS A 40 2.60 13.40 15.18
CA LYS A 40 2.43 13.01 16.59
C LYS A 40 3.34 11.86 17.00
N GLY A 41 3.73 11.04 16.03
CA GLY A 41 4.68 9.95 16.18
C GLY A 41 6.13 10.40 16.03
N ALA A 42 7.03 9.42 15.92
CA ALA A 42 8.44 9.64 15.71
C ALA A 42 8.99 8.69 14.63
N VAL A 43 10.01 9.13 13.91
CA VAL A 43 10.82 8.27 13.06
C VAL A 43 11.96 7.70 13.91
N GLU A 44 12.10 6.39 13.89
CA GLU A 44 13.18 5.66 14.56
C GLU A 44 13.91 4.73 13.58
N THR A 45 15.21 4.55 13.76
CA THR A 45 15.97 3.55 13.01
C THR A 45 15.87 2.21 13.75
N VAL A 46 15.38 1.19 13.05
CA VAL A 46 15.27 -0.18 13.57
C VAL A 46 16.21 -1.11 12.79
N THR A 47 16.66 -2.17 13.46
CA THR A 47 17.46 -3.23 12.84
C THR A 47 16.57 -4.42 12.51
N LEU A 48 16.52 -4.81 11.24
CA LEU A 48 15.83 -5.99 10.76
C LEU A 48 16.77 -7.19 10.81
N GLU A 49 16.82 -7.87 11.96
CA GLU A 49 17.73 -9.00 12.20
C GLU A 49 17.55 -10.13 11.17
N SER A 50 16.32 -10.42 10.76
CA SER A 50 16.03 -11.46 9.76
C SER A 50 16.37 -11.06 8.32
N VAL A 51 16.82 -9.83 8.10
CA VAL A 51 17.26 -9.32 6.79
C VAL A 51 18.71 -8.84 6.89
N GLU A 52 19.60 -9.75 7.30
CA GLU A 52 21.05 -9.49 7.42
C GLU A 52 21.40 -8.29 8.32
N GLY A 53 20.58 -8.03 9.35
CA GLY A 53 20.78 -6.90 10.26
C GLY A 53 20.63 -5.53 9.58
N LYS A 54 19.86 -5.45 8.49
CA LYS A 54 19.66 -4.20 7.75
C LYS A 54 18.94 -3.15 8.61
N SER A 55 19.46 -1.92 8.60
CA SER A 55 18.79 -0.79 9.23
C SER A 55 17.68 -0.22 8.34
N MET A 56 16.56 0.15 8.95
CA MET A 56 15.41 0.74 8.27
C MET A 56 14.80 1.83 9.15
N GLU A 57 14.38 2.94 8.55
CA GLU A 57 13.59 3.94 9.27
C GLU A 57 12.13 3.49 9.39
N VAL A 58 11.52 3.72 10.54
CA VAL A 58 10.10 3.44 10.79
C VAL A 58 9.48 4.66 11.45
N TYR A 59 8.45 5.23 10.82
CA TYR A 59 7.58 6.18 11.52
C TYR A 59 6.57 5.42 12.37
N SER A 60 6.42 5.85 13.61
CA SER A 60 5.78 5.07 14.67
C SER A 60 4.86 5.99 15.46
N THR A 61 3.54 5.76 15.45
CA THR A 61 2.54 6.61 16.13
C THR A 61 1.50 5.78 16.90
N GLY A 62 0.86 6.40 17.89
CA GLY A 62 -0.03 5.73 18.84
C GLY A 62 0.69 5.11 20.03
N PRO A 63 -0.07 4.65 21.05
CA PRO A 63 0.50 4.13 22.29
C PRO A 63 1.25 2.82 22.04
N ALA A 64 2.35 2.59 22.77
CA ALA A 64 3.13 1.35 22.66
C ALA A 64 2.43 0.13 23.31
N ASN A 65 1.56 0.37 24.29
CA ASN A 65 0.88 -0.69 25.05
C ASN A 65 -0.53 -0.96 24.50
N VAL A 66 -0.61 -1.35 23.23
CA VAL A 66 -1.85 -1.66 22.52
C VAL A 66 -1.81 -3.07 21.95
N THR A 67 -2.98 -3.66 21.75
CA THR A 67 -3.13 -5.03 21.24
C THR A 67 -3.32 -5.09 19.73
N ARG A 68 -3.49 -3.95 19.05
CA ARG A 68 -3.71 -3.85 17.60
C ARG A 68 -2.58 -3.08 16.95
N ALA A 69 -2.14 -3.54 15.78
CA ALA A 69 -1.18 -2.83 14.95
C ALA A 69 -1.67 -2.66 13.51
N ILE A 70 -1.26 -1.58 12.87
CA ILE A 70 -1.40 -1.35 11.43
C ILE A 70 -0.02 -1.10 10.87
N ILE A 71 0.38 -1.92 9.89
CA ILE A 71 1.51 -1.59 9.01
C ILE A 71 0.99 -0.68 7.91
N PHE A 72 1.46 0.55 7.87
CA PHE A 72 1.00 1.57 6.95
C PHE A 72 2.05 1.78 5.85
N ILE A 73 1.73 1.46 4.61
CA ILE A 73 2.62 1.62 3.45
C ILE A 73 2.22 2.89 2.71
N TYR A 74 3.13 3.85 2.69
CA TYR A 74 2.98 5.12 1.99
C TYR A 74 2.89 4.95 0.46
N ASP A 75 2.72 6.06 -0.25
CA ASP A 75 2.84 6.11 -1.71
C ASP A 75 4.31 6.23 -2.15
N ILE A 76 4.59 6.28 -3.46
CA ILE A 76 5.97 6.26 -4.00
C ILE A 76 6.87 7.41 -3.51
N PHE A 77 6.31 8.41 -2.83
CA PHE A 77 7.03 9.58 -2.31
C PHE A 77 7.60 9.36 -0.91
N GLY A 78 7.42 8.18 -0.32
CA GLY A 78 7.98 7.84 0.98
C GLY A 78 7.35 8.64 2.11
N PHE A 79 8.17 8.96 3.11
CA PHE A 79 7.75 9.74 4.26
C PHE A 79 7.34 11.16 3.90
N HIS A 80 6.11 11.51 4.26
CA HIS A 80 5.54 12.81 3.95
C HIS A 80 4.62 13.28 5.09
N PRO A 81 4.65 14.56 5.50
CA PRO A 81 3.84 15.07 6.60
C PRO A 81 2.34 14.80 6.45
N ALA A 82 1.79 14.93 5.23
CA ALA A 82 0.38 14.61 4.97
C ALA A 82 0.07 13.12 5.19
N THR A 83 0.99 12.23 4.82
CA THR A 83 0.83 10.79 5.04
C THR A 83 0.94 10.43 6.53
N PHE A 84 1.86 11.08 7.26
CA PHE A 84 1.94 10.95 8.72
C PHE A 84 0.66 11.40 9.41
N GLN A 85 0.03 12.48 8.95
CA GLN A 85 -1.26 12.94 9.46
C GLN A 85 -2.35 11.89 9.32
N VAL A 86 -2.43 11.20 8.18
CA VAL A 86 -3.41 10.12 7.98
C VAL A 86 -3.13 8.93 8.89
N ALA A 87 -1.87 8.54 9.05
CA ALA A 87 -1.48 7.49 9.98
C ALA A 87 -1.80 7.83 11.44
N ASP A 88 -1.56 9.08 11.86
CA ASP A 88 -1.89 9.58 13.19
C ASP A 88 -3.40 9.56 13.44
N LEU A 89 -4.21 10.07 12.50
CA LEU A 89 -5.66 10.05 12.60
C LEU A 89 -6.21 8.62 12.69
N LEU A 90 -5.66 7.69 11.91
CA LEU A 90 -6.06 6.28 11.97
C LEU A 90 -5.69 5.65 13.32
N SER A 91 -4.48 5.92 13.82
CA SER A 91 -4.03 5.44 15.13
C SER A 91 -4.95 5.91 16.26
N GLU A 92 -5.34 7.19 16.24
CA GLU A 92 -6.23 7.77 17.25
C GLU A 92 -7.64 7.17 17.22
N GLN A 93 -8.22 7.02 16.02
CA GLN A 93 -9.57 6.49 15.87
C GLN A 93 -9.65 4.99 16.22
N LEU A 94 -8.68 4.19 15.76
CA LEU A 94 -8.64 2.74 15.98
C LEU A 94 -8.04 2.34 17.35
N LYS A 95 -7.38 3.29 18.03
CA LYS A 95 -6.58 3.04 19.25
C LYS A 95 -5.53 1.94 19.02
N ALA A 96 -4.87 1.99 17.87
CA ALA A 96 -3.88 1.01 17.43
C ALA A 96 -2.50 1.64 17.28
N ARG A 97 -1.45 0.81 17.34
CA ARG A 97 -0.09 1.19 16.98
C ARG A 97 -0.03 1.24 15.46
N VAL A 98 0.31 2.38 14.89
CA VAL A 98 0.54 2.48 13.45
C VAL A 98 2.03 2.60 13.21
N VAL A 99 2.60 1.67 12.44
CA VAL A 99 4.01 1.70 12.03
C VAL A 99 4.07 1.85 10.52
N MET A 100 4.90 2.76 10.05
CA MET A 100 5.11 3.06 8.63
C MET A 100 6.59 2.81 8.32
N PRO A 101 6.94 1.58 7.89
CA PRO A 101 8.31 1.24 7.56
C PRO A 101 8.75 1.88 6.25
N ASP A 102 10.00 2.33 6.18
CA ASP A 102 10.60 2.84 4.96
C ASP A 102 11.02 1.72 4.01
N LEU A 103 10.03 1.13 3.33
CA LEU A 103 10.25 0.03 2.37
C LEU A 103 11.03 0.45 1.12
N LEU A 104 11.15 1.75 0.87
CA LEU A 104 11.98 2.30 -0.21
C LEU A 104 13.41 2.62 0.23
N LEU A 105 13.73 2.49 1.52
CA LEU A 105 15.07 2.66 2.10
C LEU A 105 15.73 3.98 1.68
N GLY A 106 15.00 5.09 1.82
CA GLY A 106 15.46 6.44 1.49
C GLY A 106 15.41 6.78 0.00
N HIS A 107 14.99 5.85 -0.85
CA HIS A 107 14.93 6.04 -2.31
C HIS A 107 13.58 6.55 -2.81
N ALA A 108 12.85 7.34 -2.02
CA ALA A 108 11.57 7.93 -2.43
C ALA A 108 11.63 8.53 -3.85
N PHE A 109 10.58 8.31 -4.64
CA PHE A 109 10.53 8.77 -6.01
C PHE A 109 10.46 10.30 -6.06
N ASP A 110 11.43 10.92 -6.73
CA ASP A 110 11.46 12.37 -6.86
C ASP A 110 10.43 12.86 -7.90
N ALA A 111 9.33 13.41 -7.41
CA ALA A 111 8.27 13.96 -8.24
C ALA A 111 8.68 15.26 -8.97
N ALA A 112 9.67 16.00 -8.45
CA ALA A 112 10.06 17.30 -9.00
C ALA A 112 10.79 17.16 -10.34
N THR A 113 11.41 16.00 -10.57
CA THR A 113 12.16 15.70 -11.80
C THR A 113 11.39 14.78 -12.75
N TRP A 114 10.07 14.68 -12.57
CA TRP A 114 9.25 13.72 -13.30
C TRP A 114 8.10 14.37 -14.08
N THR A 115 7.93 13.91 -15.32
CA THR A 115 6.81 14.26 -16.19
C THR A 115 5.98 13.02 -16.56
N PRO A 116 4.68 13.17 -16.86
CA PRO A 116 3.82 12.05 -17.29
C PRO A 116 4.30 11.24 -18.50
N GLN A 117 5.25 11.77 -19.28
CA GLN A 117 5.86 11.12 -20.43
C GLN A 117 6.99 10.14 -20.04
N GLU A 118 7.49 10.21 -18.80
CA GLU A 118 8.57 9.37 -18.28
C GLU A 118 8.04 8.13 -17.53
N GLN A 119 7.00 7.47 -18.05
CA GLN A 119 6.45 6.25 -17.43
C GLN A 119 7.48 5.12 -17.33
N ALA A 120 8.37 5.00 -18.32
CA ALA A 120 9.45 4.01 -18.32
C ALA A 120 10.44 4.22 -17.15
N LYS A 121 10.70 5.48 -16.76
CA LYS A 121 11.56 5.83 -15.63
C LYS A 121 10.93 5.40 -14.31
N LEU A 122 9.62 5.65 -14.14
CA LEU A 122 8.87 5.19 -12.98
C LEU A 122 8.84 3.66 -12.90
N GLY A 123 8.60 2.98 -14.04
CA GLY A 123 8.66 1.52 -14.12
C GLY A 123 10.01 0.95 -13.69
N ALA A 124 11.12 1.51 -14.19
CA ALA A 124 12.47 1.08 -13.83
C ALA A 124 12.79 1.37 -12.35
N TRP A 125 12.42 2.54 -11.83
CA TRP A 125 12.58 2.86 -10.41
C TRP A 125 11.78 1.90 -9.52
N LEU A 126 10.53 1.60 -9.90
CA LEU A 126 9.71 0.62 -9.18
C LEU A 126 10.36 -0.76 -9.20
N GLN A 127 10.91 -1.22 -10.31
CA GLN A 127 11.61 -2.51 -10.32
C GLN A 127 12.80 -2.52 -9.34
N ASN A 128 13.56 -1.44 -9.25
CA ASN A 128 14.76 -1.39 -8.41
C ASN A 128 14.49 -1.15 -6.92
N HIS A 129 13.39 -0.48 -6.57
CA HIS A 129 13.13 -0.02 -5.20
C HIS A 129 11.78 -0.46 -4.64
N GLY A 130 10.73 -0.42 -5.46
CA GLY A 130 9.35 -0.74 -5.04
C GLY A 130 8.84 -2.11 -5.49
N GLY A 131 9.70 -2.93 -6.08
CA GLY A 131 9.31 -4.21 -6.66
C GLY A 131 8.99 -5.20 -5.56
N TRP A 132 8.03 -6.11 -5.79
CA TRP A 132 7.66 -7.11 -4.78
C TRP A 132 8.87 -7.94 -4.29
N HIS A 133 9.81 -8.25 -5.19
CA HIS A 133 11.04 -8.96 -4.85
C HIS A 133 11.98 -8.15 -3.92
N VAL A 134 11.88 -6.82 -3.93
CA VAL A 134 12.63 -5.92 -3.03
C VAL A 134 11.92 -5.77 -1.69
N VAL A 135 10.60 -5.54 -1.71
CA VAL A 135 9.85 -5.20 -0.49
C VAL A 135 9.42 -6.41 0.33
N SER A 136 9.22 -7.59 -0.29
CA SER A 136 8.75 -8.76 0.45
C SER A 136 9.74 -9.27 1.51
N PRO A 137 11.07 -9.32 1.29
CA PRO A 137 12.01 -9.64 2.36
C PRO A 137 12.01 -8.59 3.48
N LEU A 138 11.87 -7.30 3.14
CA LEU A 138 11.78 -6.23 4.14
C LEU A 138 10.53 -6.40 5.01
N LEU A 139 9.38 -6.73 4.41
CA LEU A 139 8.15 -7.00 5.14
C LEU A 139 8.28 -8.19 6.10
N VAL A 140 8.99 -9.26 5.73
CA VAL A 140 9.32 -10.34 6.68
C VAL A 140 10.07 -9.79 7.88
N GLY A 141 11.10 -8.96 7.65
CA GLY A 141 11.80 -8.26 8.72
C GLY A 141 10.89 -7.38 9.57
N VAL A 142 9.96 -6.65 8.95
CA VAL A 142 8.98 -5.81 9.67
C VAL A 142 8.08 -6.66 10.55
N PHE A 143 7.58 -7.81 10.08
CA PHE A 143 6.74 -8.70 10.88
C PHE A 143 7.50 -9.25 12.09
N ASP A 144 8.75 -9.68 11.91
CA ASP A 144 9.58 -10.19 12.99
C ASP A 144 9.88 -9.10 14.03
N TRP A 145 10.26 -7.91 13.57
CA TRP A 145 10.50 -6.74 14.42
C TRP A 145 9.25 -6.33 15.20
N LEU A 146 8.09 -6.27 14.52
CA LEU A 146 6.82 -5.91 15.15
C LEU A 146 6.42 -6.94 16.21
N ALA A 147 6.56 -8.23 15.91
CA ALA A 147 6.24 -9.31 16.85
C ALA A 147 7.16 -9.33 18.08
N LEU A 148 8.43 -8.94 17.93
CA LEU A 148 9.37 -8.81 19.05
C LEU A 148 9.09 -7.56 19.89
N THR A 149 8.84 -6.42 19.23
CA THR A 149 8.70 -5.11 19.88
C THR A 149 7.33 -4.93 20.52
N TYR A 150 6.28 -5.45 19.87
CA TYR A 150 4.89 -5.35 20.30
C TYR A 150 4.22 -6.74 20.27
N PRO A 151 4.63 -7.70 21.11
CA PRO A 151 4.15 -9.08 21.04
C PRO A 151 2.62 -9.22 21.17
N ALA A 152 1.97 -8.26 21.85
CA ALA A 152 0.51 -8.23 21.98
C ALA A 152 -0.24 -7.99 20.65
N THR A 153 0.43 -7.49 19.61
CA THR A 153 -0.19 -7.18 18.31
C THR A 153 -0.07 -8.33 17.30
N ARG A 154 0.64 -9.42 17.64
CA ARG A 154 0.97 -10.53 16.73
C ARG A 154 -0.25 -11.08 15.99
N ASP A 155 -1.37 -11.23 16.70
CA ASP A 155 -2.61 -11.79 16.13
C ASP A 155 -3.60 -10.74 15.64
N HIS A 156 -3.33 -9.45 15.81
CA HIS A 156 -4.24 -8.36 15.47
C HIS A 156 -3.50 -7.26 14.68
N THR A 157 -2.77 -7.70 13.65
CA THR A 157 -2.07 -6.81 12.71
C THR A 157 -2.84 -6.69 11.39
N GLY A 158 -3.16 -5.46 11.00
CA GLY A 158 -3.69 -5.10 9.69
C GLY A 158 -2.64 -4.38 8.84
N MET A 159 -2.97 -4.13 7.57
CA MET A 159 -2.12 -3.36 6.67
C MET A 159 -2.91 -2.30 5.90
N VAL A 160 -2.41 -1.08 5.84
CA VAL A 160 -2.94 -0.01 4.99
C VAL A 160 -1.93 0.28 3.89
N GLY A 161 -2.39 0.49 2.67
CA GLY A 161 -1.53 0.78 1.53
C GLY A 161 -2.07 1.90 0.65
N LEU A 162 -1.24 2.91 0.42
CA LEU A 162 -1.57 4.07 -0.40
C LEU A 162 -0.95 3.95 -1.80
N CYS A 163 -1.72 4.19 -2.88
CA CYS A 163 -1.19 4.16 -4.25
C CYS A 163 -0.46 2.83 -4.54
N TRP A 164 0.87 2.87 -4.71
CA TRP A 164 1.74 1.70 -4.88
C TRP A 164 1.69 0.78 -3.66
N GLY A 165 1.65 1.35 -2.46
CA GLY A 165 1.43 0.62 -1.22
C GLY A 165 0.12 -0.17 -1.21
N GLY A 166 -0.88 0.26 -2.00
CA GLY A 166 -2.13 -0.47 -2.20
C GLY A 166 -1.91 -1.83 -2.89
N LYS A 167 -1.11 -1.88 -3.97
CA LYS A 167 -0.71 -3.14 -4.61
C LYS A 167 0.11 -4.01 -3.67
N VAL A 168 1.06 -3.41 -2.95
CA VAL A 168 1.86 -4.13 -1.92
C VAL A 168 0.96 -4.75 -0.86
N THR A 169 -0.06 -4.03 -0.40
CA THR A 169 -1.04 -4.51 0.59
C THR A 169 -1.82 -5.70 0.07
N LEU A 170 -2.40 -5.60 -1.13
CA LEU A 170 -3.19 -6.69 -1.71
C LEU A 170 -2.35 -7.97 -1.90
N ILE A 171 -1.12 -7.85 -2.41
CA ILE A 171 -0.20 -8.99 -2.55
C ILE A 171 0.17 -9.55 -1.18
N SER A 172 0.39 -8.70 -0.17
CA SER A 172 0.70 -9.13 1.19
C SER A 172 -0.44 -9.92 1.84
N LEU A 173 -1.70 -9.60 1.56
CA LEU A 173 -2.85 -10.38 2.07
C LEU A 173 -2.95 -11.77 1.43
N MET A 174 -2.29 -12.01 0.30
CA MET A 174 -2.14 -13.35 -0.30
C MET A 174 -0.92 -14.08 0.27
N ALA A 175 0.23 -13.40 0.33
CA ALA A 175 1.53 -13.97 0.65
C ALA A 175 1.79 -14.15 2.16
N PHE A 176 1.25 -13.25 2.98
CA PHE A 176 1.52 -13.15 4.42
C PHE A 176 0.24 -13.24 5.25
N ALA A 177 -0.71 -14.06 4.82
CA ALA A 177 -2.01 -14.21 5.47
C ALA A 177 -1.92 -14.71 6.93
N ASP A 178 -0.83 -15.38 7.31
CA ASP A 178 -0.60 -15.81 8.70
C ASP A 178 -0.16 -14.66 9.62
N HIS A 179 0.32 -13.55 9.05
CA HIS A 179 0.76 -12.35 9.77
C HIS A 179 -0.27 -11.21 9.74
N LEU A 180 -1.15 -11.21 8.73
CA LEU A 180 -2.14 -10.15 8.51
C LEU A 180 -3.55 -10.66 8.69
N ARG A 181 -4.40 -9.84 9.31
CA ARG A 181 -5.83 -10.15 9.51
C ARG A 181 -6.75 -9.46 8.52
N ALA A 182 -6.38 -8.29 8.00
CA ALA A 182 -7.10 -7.56 6.97
C ALA A 182 -6.21 -6.47 6.34
N GLY A 183 -6.68 -5.87 5.25
CA GLY A 183 -6.04 -4.65 4.75
C GLY A 183 -6.99 -3.65 4.09
N ALA A 184 -6.53 -2.40 4.00
CA ALA A 184 -7.27 -1.32 3.36
C ALA A 184 -6.41 -0.53 2.37
N THR A 185 -6.98 -0.11 1.25
CA THR A 185 -6.24 0.57 0.18
C THR A 185 -6.96 1.84 -0.32
N PRO A 186 -6.69 3.00 0.30
CA PRO A 186 -7.07 4.29 -0.27
C PRO A 186 -6.31 4.60 -1.55
N HIS A 187 -7.05 5.06 -2.57
CA HIS A 187 -6.54 5.46 -3.89
C HIS A 187 -5.48 4.48 -4.45
N PRO A 188 -5.84 3.19 -4.61
CA PRO A 188 -4.88 2.16 -5.00
C PRO A 188 -4.33 2.42 -6.41
N SER A 189 -3.17 1.84 -6.70
CA SER A 189 -2.59 1.87 -8.04
C SER A 189 -2.18 0.46 -8.46
N ALA A 190 -2.36 0.13 -9.74
CA ALA A 190 -2.04 -1.18 -10.31
C ALA A 190 -2.76 -2.36 -9.63
N SER A 191 -3.89 -2.10 -8.98
CA SER A 191 -4.74 -3.15 -8.43
C SER A 191 -5.57 -3.80 -9.53
N GLU A 192 -5.60 -5.12 -9.51
CA GLU A 192 -6.25 -5.97 -10.51
C GLU A 192 -7.30 -6.85 -9.83
N VAL A 193 -8.31 -7.27 -10.58
CA VAL A 193 -9.35 -8.18 -10.06
C VAL A 193 -8.74 -9.46 -9.47
N ASN A 194 -7.65 -9.96 -10.08
CA ASN A 194 -6.94 -11.14 -9.59
C ASN A 194 -6.31 -10.93 -8.20
N ASP A 195 -5.95 -9.70 -7.83
CA ASP A 195 -5.49 -9.42 -6.47
C ASP A 195 -6.61 -9.65 -5.44
N ALA A 196 -7.83 -9.20 -5.76
CA ALA A 196 -9.01 -9.39 -4.92
C ALA A 196 -9.45 -10.86 -4.83
N ILE A 197 -9.35 -11.61 -5.92
CA ILE A 197 -9.60 -13.06 -5.95
C ILE A 197 -8.64 -13.76 -4.97
N ASN A 198 -7.35 -13.46 -5.06
CA ASN A 198 -6.31 -14.19 -4.33
C ASN A 198 -6.06 -13.69 -2.90
N ALA A 199 -6.57 -12.51 -2.52
CA ALA A 199 -6.50 -12.05 -1.14
C ALA A 199 -7.14 -13.07 -0.19
N LYS A 200 -6.41 -13.51 0.84
CA LYS A 200 -6.86 -14.52 1.81
C LYS A 200 -7.48 -13.92 3.06
N ARG A 201 -7.56 -12.60 3.13
CA ARG A 201 -8.03 -11.81 4.26
C ARG A 201 -8.94 -10.68 3.76
N PRO A 202 -9.85 -10.16 4.61
CA PRO A 202 -10.74 -9.08 4.24
C PRO A 202 -10.02 -7.86 3.69
N VAL A 203 -10.61 -7.22 2.68
CA VAL A 203 -10.06 -6.03 2.00
C VAL A 203 -11.08 -4.90 1.91
N LEU A 204 -10.69 -3.70 2.35
CA LEU A 204 -11.42 -2.46 2.07
C LEU A 204 -10.70 -1.66 0.98
N VAL A 205 -11.32 -1.46 -0.17
CA VAL A 205 -10.73 -0.67 -1.27
C VAL A 205 -11.47 0.66 -1.37
N LEU A 206 -10.74 1.78 -1.31
CA LEU A 206 -11.31 3.13 -1.36
C LEU A 206 -10.80 3.89 -2.60
N PRO A 207 -11.28 3.56 -3.81
CA PRO A 207 -10.83 4.20 -5.04
C PRO A 207 -11.32 5.65 -5.11
N SER A 208 -10.52 6.51 -5.74
CA SER A 208 -10.88 7.88 -6.07
C SER A 208 -11.52 7.94 -7.47
N ALA A 209 -11.64 9.13 -8.06
CA ALA A 209 -12.10 9.30 -9.44
C ALA A 209 -11.09 8.82 -10.51
N ASP A 210 -9.83 8.59 -10.12
CA ASP A 210 -8.73 8.45 -11.07
C ASP A 210 -8.36 6.99 -11.41
N GLU A 211 -8.82 6.01 -10.64
CA GLU A 211 -8.44 4.59 -10.79
C GLU A 211 -9.26 3.81 -11.82
N GLY A 212 -10.30 4.42 -12.40
CA GLY A 212 -11.19 3.80 -13.38
C GLY A 212 -12.29 2.91 -12.77
N GLU A 213 -12.87 2.05 -13.59
CA GLU A 213 -13.99 1.18 -13.19
C GLU A 213 -13.55 0.10 -12.20
N MET A 214 -14.28 -0.01 -11.09
CA MET A 214 -14.01 -0.95 -9.99
C MET A 214 -15.10 -2.01 -9.81
N ALA A 215 -16.06 -2.08 -10.74
CA ALA A 215 -17.25 -2.94 -10.63
C ALA A 215 -16.90 -4.43 -10.50
N ASP A 216 -15.96 -4.93 -11.31
CA ASP A 216 -15.55 -6.34 -11.27
C ASP A 216 -14.86 -6.70 -9.95
N MET A 217 -13.98 -5.81 -9.45
CA MET A 217 -13.35 -5.99 -8.14
C MET A 217 -14.39 -5.94 -7.01
N ALA A 218 -15.36 -5.03 -7.09
CA ALA A 218 -16.43 -4.92 -6.12
C ALA A 218 -17.30 -6.19 -6.07
N ALA A 219 -17.61 -6.77 -7.23
CA ALA A 219 -18.35 -8.02 -7.33
C ALA A 219 -17.58 -9.16 -6.66
N VAL A 220 -16.30 -9.33 -7.00
CA VAL A 220 -15.44 -10.36 -6.38
C VAL A 220 -15.34 -10.20 -4.87
N LEU A 221 -15.09 -8.99 -4.38
CA LEU A 221 -14.96 -8.75 -2.93
C LEU A 221 -16.29 -9.00 -2.19
N ALA A 222 -17.43 -8.63 -2.79
CA ALA A 222 -18.74 -8.89 -2.20
C ALA A 222 -19.04 -10.39 -2.06
N GLU A 223 -18.59 -11.22 -3.00
CA GLU A 223 -18.78 -12.68 -2.95
C GLU A 223 -18.03 -13.36 -1.79
N LYS A 224 -16.95 -12.75 -1.28
CA LYS A 224 -16.15 -13.31 -0.18
C LYS A 224 -16.91 -13.36 1.15
N LYS A 225 -17.90 -12.48 1.35
CA LYS A 225 -18.77 -12.42 2.54
C LYS A 225 -18.00 -12.33 3.87
N ASP A 226 -16.80 -11.75 3.86
CA ASP A 226 -15.89 -11.63 5.00
C ASP A 226 -15.72 -10.16 5.47
N GLY A 227 -16.57 -9.26 4.97
CA GLY A 227 -16.50 -7.82 5.21
C GLY A 227 -15.76 -7.04 4.11
N SER A 228 -15.13 -7.72 3.15
CA SER A 228 -14.48 -7.10 2.01
C SER A 228 -15.45 -6.28 1.16
N ARG A 229 -15.03 -5.08 0.74
CA ARG A 229 -15.86 -4.19 -0.09
C ARG A 229 -15.06 -3.08 -0.76
N VAL A 230 -15.67 -2.50 -1.80
CA VAL A 230 -15.20 -1.27 -2.45
C VAL A 230 -16.11 -0.12 -2.04
N VAL A 231 -15.54 1.00 -1.58
CA VAL A 231 -16.29 2.23 -1.26
C VAL A 231 -15.66 3.42 -2.02
N PRO A 232 -16.23 3.83 -3.16
CA PRO A 232 -15.66 4.88 -4.00
C PRO A 232 -15.76 6.30 -3.44
N PHE A 233 -14.74 7.11 -3.72
CA PHE A 233 -14.66 8.56 -3.52
C PHE A 233 -14.55 9.27 -4.89
N PRO A 234 -15.63 9.31 -5.68
CA PRO A 234 -15.60 9.77 -7.08
C PRO A 234 -15.36 11.28 -7.22
N ASP A 235 -15.31 12.00 -6.12
CA ASP A 235 -15.11 13.43 -6.05
C ASP A 235 -13.70 13.80 -5.56
N MET A 236 -12.84 12.80 -5.34
CA MET A 236 -11.45 12.94 -4.92
C MET A 236 -10.48 12.51 -6.00
N HIS A 237 -9.25 13.02 -5.90
CA HIS A 237 -8.14 12.67 -6.81
C HIS A 237 -7.29 11.54 -6.25
N HIS A 238 -6.50 10.91 -7.12
CA HIS A 238 -5.49 9.96 -6.69
C HIS A 238 -4.50 10.59 -5.70
N GLY A 239 -4.25 9.93 -4.57
CA GLY A 239 -3.36 10.44 -3.51
C GLY A 239 -4.03 11.30 -2.45
N PHE A 240 -5.36 11.39 -2.41
CA PHE A 240 -6.08 12.22 -1.43
C PHE A 240 -5.89 11.81 0.04
N CYS A 241 -5.36 10.62 0.33
CA CYS A 241 -4.98 10.17 1.67
C CYS A 241 -3.46 10.03 1.86
N GLY A 242 -2.66 10.54 0.92
CA GLY A 242 -1.20 10.38 0.92
C GLY A 242 -0.45 11.69 0.74
N ALA A 243 0.72 11.62 0.12
CA ALA A 243 1.62 12.77 -0.02
C ALA A 243 1.03 13.90 -0.88
N ARG A 244 -0.04 13.62 -1.63
CA ARG A 244 -0.74 14.58 -2.50
C ARG A 244 -1.94 15.25 -1.85
N ALA A 245 -2.29 14.88 -0.62
CA ALA A 245 -3.45 15.43 0.07
C ALA A 245 -3.18 16.89 0.48
N ASP A 246 -3.98 17.84 -0.01
CA ASP A 246 -3.91 19.23 0.46
C ASP A 246 -4.92 19.44 1.60
N PHE A 247 -4.47 19.32 2.83
CA PHE A 247 -5.32 19.55 4.00
C PHE A 247 -5.61 21.02 4.29
N ARG A 248 -5.28 21.97 3.40
CA ARG A 248 -5.86 23.33 3.45
C ARG A 248 -7.16 23.41 2.65
N ASP A 249 -7.37 22.50 1.70
CA ASP A 249 -8.64 22.29 1.03
C ASP A 249 -9.61 21.57 1.98
N GLU A 250 -10.76 22.20 2.25
CA GLU A 250 -11.77 21.66 3.18
C GLU A 250 -12.35 20.32 2.69
N LYS A 251 -12.55 20.17 1.39
CA LYS A 251 -13.10 18.94 0.83
C LYS A 251 -12.10 17.80 0.99
N ASN A 252 -10.82 18.03 0.71
CA ASN A 252 -9.81 16.99 0.93
C ASN A 252 -9.73 16.61 2.42
N ARG A 253 -9.74 17.58 3.35
CA ARG A 253 -9.79 17.29 4.79
C ARG A 253 -10.97 16.39 5.15
N GLN A 254 -12.17 16.77 4.71
CA GLN A 254 -13.40 16.03 5.01
C GLN A 254 -13.37 14.61 4.45
N ARG A 255 -13.02 14.43 3.17
CA ARG A 255 -12.98 13.11 2.52
C ARG A 255 -11.89 12.20 3.07
N THR A 256 -10.76 12.76 3.48
CA THR A 256 -9.73 11.97 4.17
C THR A 256 -10.19 11.54 5.56
N ALA A 257 -10.88 12.42 6.32
CA ALA A 257 -11.44 12.05 7.60
C ALA A 257 -12.49 10.92 7.47
N GLU A 258 -13.36 10.98 6.45
CA GLU A 258 -14.31 9.92 6.12
C GLU A 258 -13.60 8.60 5.74
N ALA A 259 -12.56 8.68 4.91
CA ALA A 259 -11.78 7.50 4.53
C ALA A 259 -11.08 6.86 5.75
N VAL A 260 -10.52 7.66 6.65
CA VAL A 260 -9.92 7.19 7.91
C VAL A 260 -10.98 6.53 8.80
N GLN A 261 -12.17 7.13 8.91
CA GLN A 261 -13.27 6.54 9.66
C GLN A 261 -13.68 5.18 9.10
N LEU A 262 -13.85 5.07 7.77
CA LEU A 262 -14.19 3.79 7.13
C LEU A 262 -13.11 2.72 7.37
N MET A 263 -11.82 3.10 7.33
CA MET A 263 -10.72 2.20 7.64
C MET A 263 -10.76 1.77 9.11
N ALA A 264 -10.96 2.69 10.05
CA ALA A 264 -11.04 2.39 11.48
C ALA A 264 -12.21 1.46 11.78
N GLU A 265 -13.41 1.75 11.28
CA GLU A 265 -14.60 0.90 11.44
C GLU A 265 -14.41 -0.49 10.83
N PHE A 266 -13.73 -0.58 9.69
CA PHE A 266 -13.39 -1.85 9.06
C PHE A 266 -12.41 -2.67 9.91
N PHE A 267 -11.32 -2.06 10.37
CA PHE A 267 -10.32 -2.74 11.19
C PHE A 267 -10.86 -3.14 12.56
N GLU A 268 -11.74 -2.34 13.18
CA GLU A 268 -12.39 -2.67 14.45
C GLU A 268 -13.17 -4.00 14.40
N GLN A 269 -13.67 -4.38 13.22
CA GLN A 269 -14.44 -5.62 13.03
C GLN A 269 -13.56 -6.87 12.86
N VAL A 270 -12.27 -6.69 12.53
CA VAL A 270 -11.38 -7.78 12.07
C VAL A 270 -10.07 -7.88 12.86
N LEU A 271 -9.73 -6.87 13.68
CA LEU A 271 -8.60 -6.82 14.61
C LEU A 271 -9.06 -6.79 16.06
#